data_AF-A0A3M0IQT2-F1
#
_entry.id   AF-A0A3M0IQT2-F1
#
_cell.length_a   1.000
_cell.length_b   1.000
_cell.length_c   1.000
_cell.angle_alpha   90.00
_cell.angle_beta   90.00
_cell.angle_gamma   90.00
#
_symmetry.space_group_name_H-M   'P 1'
#
loop_
_entity.id
_entity.type
_entity.pdbx_description
1 polymer ?
#
loop_
_entity_poly.entity_id
_entity_poly.type
_entity_poly.pdbx_seq_one_letter_code
_entity_poly.pdbx_strand_id
1 'polypeptide(L)'
;MIHTNSQFIIWEAKWRRALNELRDKYQGGANAGITVAQLAGDPPLDDPARQARLLPREVLTDIKNAARKAMVQIPLTGVTESSYTDIKQGPSESFTSFVDRLMQAVDRQVSDDGVKPHLFRCLAFANANPECAFASLGILQEIKTDKGPTYIGKVLDKFLKRWGVHHNFGIPHSPMGQAIIERTHQTLKTLLDRQKRGEADATPYMRLNKALYVLNFLNGSFAEPTPPIVRHFSNSTRAKLKENPLAFVRNPETGQIEGPFKLITWGKGYACVSTAVGPKWLAARNVKPYRVHTQAEADPKTGEREVATQT
;
A
#
# COMPACT_ATOMS: atom_id res chain seq x y z
N MET A 1 -46.44 13.04 14.15
CA MET A 1 -45.08 12.52 14.40
C MET A 1 -44.28 12.74 13.10
N ILE A 2 -43.06 13.27 13.16
CA ILE A 2 -42.26 13.66 11.98
C ILE A 2 -41.61 12.44 11.27
N HIS A 3 -41.71 11.25 11.87
CA HIS A 3 -41.11 10.00 11.40
C HIS A 3 -42.16 8.95 11.01
N THR A 4 -41.79 8.04 10.10
CA THR A 4 -42.56 6.82 9.83
C THR A 4 -42.46 5.84 11.01
N ASN A 5 -43.37 4.87 11.10
CA ASN A 5 -43.32 3.84 12.16
C ASN A 5 -41.98 3.08 12.17
N SER A 6 -41.41 2.78 11.01
CA SER A 6 -40.10 2.11 10.91
C SER A 6 -38.95 2.99 11.41
N GLN A 7 -38.95 4.28 11.07
CA GLN A 7 -37.96 5.24 11.57
C GLN A 7 -38.06 5.43 13.08
N PHE A 8 -39.29 5.47 13.63
CA PHE A 8 -39.51 5.56 15.06
C PHE A 8 -38.92 4.36 15.81
N ILE A 9 -39.16 3.12 15.33
CA ILE A 9 -38.60 1.90 15.93
C ILE A 9 -37.06 1.93 15.93
N ILE A 10 -36.45 2.34 14.80
CA ILE A 10 -34.98 2.44 14.69
C ILE A 10 -34.44 3.50 15.66
N TRP A 11 -35.09 4.67 15.70
CA TRP A 11 -34.71 5.75 16.60
C TRP A 11 -34.80 5.30 18.06
N GLU A 12 -35.91 4.69 18.45
CA GLU A 12 -36.14 4.23 19.82
C GLU A 12 -35.06 3.21 20.23
N ALA A 13 -34.78 2.22 19.38
CA ALA A 13 -33.72 1.24 19.64
C ALA A 13 -32.34 1.90 19.84
N LYS A 14 -31.99 2.88 19.00
CA LYS A 14 -30.72 3.62 19.10
C LYS A 14 -30.67 4.51 20.34
N TRP A 15 -31.74 5.23 20.63
CA TRP A 15 -31.85 6.08 21.80
C TRP A 15 -31.76 5.26 23.10
N ARG A 16 -32.47 4.13 23.18
CA ARG A 16 -32.39 3.18 24.30
C ARG A 16 -30.98 2.66 24.53
N ARG A 17 -30.23 2.35 23.47
CA ARG A 17 -28.81 1.96 23.59
C ARG A 17 -27.98 3.09 24.20
N ALA A 18 -28.13 4.32 23.71
CA ALA A 18 -27.42 5.48 24.26
C ALA A 18 -27.78 5.76 25.74
N LEU A 19 -29.03 5.53 26.16
CA LEU A 19 -29.41 5.63 27.57
C LEU A 19 -28.75 4.57 28.45
N ASN A 20 -28.51 3.35 27.93
CA ASN A 20 -27.74 2.33 28.64
C ASN A 20 -26.27 2.76 28.81
N GLU A 21 -25.66 3.34 27.78
CA GLU A 21 -24.29 3.89 27.87
C GLU A 21 -24.20 5.01 28.92
N LEU A 22 -25.22 5.88 29.01
CA LEU A 22 -25.30 6.90 30.06
C LEU A 22 -25.46 6.30 31.46
N ARG A 23 -26.30 5.26 31.63
CA ARG A 23 -26.40 4.54 32.89
C ARG A 23 -25.03 3.99 33.31
N ASP A 24 -24.30 3.39 32.38
CA ASP A 24 -22.98 2.82 32.65
C ASP A 24 -21.96 3.90 33.02
N LYS A 25 -22.01 5.07 32.34
CA LYS A 25 -21.21 6.25 32.69
C LYS A 25 -21.50 6.77 34.10
N TYR A 26 -22.74 6.66 34.59
CA TYR A 26 -23.11 7.14 35.93
C TYR A 26 -22.76 6.16 37.06
N GLN A 27 -22.38 4.93 36.75
CA GLN A 27 -21.99 3.95 37.77
C GLN A 27 -20.83 4.48 38.64
N GLY A 28 -20.97 4.37 39.96
CA GLY A 28 -19.98 4.84 40.92
C GLY A 28 -19.94 6.36 41.16
N GLY A 29 -20.83 7.14 40.52
CA GLY A 29 -20.96 8.59 40.75
C GLY A 29 -22.23 8.99 41.50
N ALA A 30 -22.45 10.29 41.65
CA ALA A 30 -23.63 10.86 42.31
C ALA A 30 -24.97 10.47 41.65
N ASN A 31 -24.93 10.07 40.37
CA ASN A 31 -26.10 9.69 39.56
C ASN A 31 -26.26 8.16 39.40
N ALA A 32 -25.50 7.33 40.13
CA ALA A 32 -25.48 5.88 39.95
C ALA A 32 -26.83 5.18 40.16
N GLY A 33 -27.73 5.79 40.95
CA GLY A 33 -29.08 5.27 41.21
C GLY A 33 -30.09 5.50 40.07
N ILE A 34 -29.71 6.25 39.03
CA ILE A 34 -30.64 6.58 37.93
C ILE A 34 -30.79 5.37 36.99
N THR A 35 -32.04 4.94 36.79
CA THR A 35 -32.35 3.79 35.92
C THR A 35 -32.64 4.22 34.49
N VAL A 36 -32.49 3.30 33.54
CA VAL A 36 -32.86 3.54 32.13
C VAL A 36 -34.34 3.93 31.99
N ALA A 37 -35.22 3.37 32.83
CA ALA A 37 -36.65 3.74 32.85
C ALA A 37 -36.87 5.21 33.25
N GLN A 38 -36.08 5.73 34.20
CA GLN A 38 -36.11 7.15 34.56
C GLN A 38 -35.53 8.04 33.44
N LEU A 39 -34.46 7.59 32.78
CA LEU A 39 -33.87 8.32 31.65
C LEU A 39 -34.78 8.36 30.41
N ALA A 40 -35.53 7.28 30.18
CA ALA A 40 -36.45 7.13 29.06
C ALA A 40 -37.83 7.75 29.34
N GLY A 41 -38.17 7.97 30.61
CA GLY A 41 -39.50 8.40 31.01
C GLY A 41 -40.55 7.31 30.80
N ASP A 42 -40.20 6.06 31.10
CA ASP A 42 -41.15 4.95 30.98
C ASP A 42 -42.21 5.04 32.08
N PRO A 43 -43.48 4.69 31.80
CA PRO A 43 -44.49 4.58 32.85
C PRO A 43 -44.03 3.67 34.00
N PRO A 44 -44.25 4.05 35.27
CA PRO A 44 -45.04 5.19 35.77
C PRO A 44 -44.23 6.50 36.00
N LEU A 45 -43.07 6.63 35.37
CA LEU A 45 -42.09 7.72 35.54
C LEU A 45 -42.16 8.75 34.40
N ASP A 46 -43.25 8.76 33.65
CA ASP A 46 -43.50 9.55 32.44
C ASP A 46 -44.08 10.96 32.72
N ASP A 47 -44.32 11.31 33.99
CA ASP A 47 -44.84 12.62 34.38
C ASP A 47 -43.80 13.76 34.18
N PRO A 48 -44.07 14.74 33.31
CA PRO A 48 -43.09 15.78 32.97
C PRO A 48 -42.70 16.70 34.15
N ALA A 49 -43.65 16.99 35.04
CA ALA A 49 -43.41 17.89 36.17
C ALA A 49 -42.51 17.22 37.22
N ARG A 50 -42.68 15.91 37.45
CA ARG A 50 -41.81 15.09 38.29
C ARG A 50 -40.44 14.93 37.67
N GLN A 51 -40.35 14.65 36.38
CA GLN A 51 -39.07 14.54 35.68
C GLN A 51 -38.23 15.82 35.80
N ALA A 52 -38.85 16.99 35.57
CA ALA A 52 -38.17 18.28 35.66
C ALA A 52 -37.67 18.64 37.07
N ARG A 53 -38.32 18.10 38.12
CA ARG A 53 -37.93 18.31 39.52
C ARG A 53 -36.89 17.32 40.02
N LEU A 54 -37.00 16.06 39.59
CA LEU A 54 -36.22 14.95 40.15
C LEU A 54 -34.91 14.68 39.39
N LEU A 55 -34.86 14.94 38.08
CA LEU A 55 -33.66 14.71 37.30
C LEU A 55 -32.72 15.92 37.36
N PRO A 56 -31.43 15.72 37.68
CA PRO A 56 -30.44 16.79 37.61
C PRO A 56 -30.37 17.41 36.20
N ARG A 57 -30.08 18.71 36.12
CA ARG A 57 -29.94 19.43 34.84
C ARG A 57 -28.89 18.82 33.91
N GLU A 58 -27.82 18.29 34.46
CA GLU A 58 -26.77 17.60 33.70
C GLU A 58 -27.32 16.34 33.03
N VAL A 59 -28.10 15.54 33.77
CA VAL A 59 -28.74 14.33 33.26
C VAL A 59 -29.73 14.65 32.15
N LEU A 60 -30.54 15.70 32.32
CA LEU A 60 -31.44 16.18 31.26
C LEU A 60 -30.69 16.62 30.00
N THR A 61 -29.51 17.24 30.17
CA THR A 61 -28.66 17.65 29.05
C THR A 61 -28.07 16.44 28.31
N ASP A 62 -27.62 15.44 29.07
CA ASP A 62 -27.09 14.18 28.53
C ASP A 62 -28.19 13.41 27.78
N ILE A 63 -29.42 13.30 28.31
CA ILE A 63 -30.57 12.68 27.62
C ILE A 63 -30.87 13.41 26.30
N LYS A 64 -30.90 14.75 26.33
CA LYS A 64 -31.12 15.58 25.12
C LYS A 64 -30.04 15.30 24.07
N ASN A 65 -28.78 15.25 24.47
CA ASN A 65 -27.66 14.98 23.57
C ASN A 65 -27.73 13.56 23.00
N ALA A 66 -28.09 12.56 23.81
CA ALA A 66 -28.29 11.19 23.38
C ALA A 66 -29.45 11.06 22.37
N ALA A 67 -30.58 11.72 22.63
CA ALA A 67 -31.72 11.76 21.71
C ALA A 67 -31.34 12.39 20.36
N ARG A 68 -30.62 13.53 20.40
CA ARG A 68 -30.11 14.20 19.19
C ARG A 68 -29.14 13.29 18.42
N LYS A 69 -28.22 12.61 19.10
CA LYS A 69 -27.29 11.65 18.49
C LYS A 69 -28.04 10.50 17.81
N ALA A 70 -29.05 9.93 18.47
CA ALA A 70 -29.88 8.88 17.90
C ALA A 70 -30.65 9.36 16.65
N MET A 71 -31.14 10.60 16.65
CA MET A 71 -31.84 11.19 15.49
C MET A 71 -30.94 11.31 14.26
N VAL A 72 -29.68 11.72 14.44
CA VAL A 72 -28.74 11.88 13.32
C VAL A 72 -28.52 10.55 12.60
N GLN A 73 -28.56 9.43 13.32
CA GLN A 73 -28.29 8.11 12.77
C GLN A 73 -29.51 7.39 12.17
N ILE A 74 -30.66 8.05 12.04
CA ILE A 74 -31.83 7.46 11.38
C ILE A 74 -31.66 7.58 9.86
N PRO A 75 -31.78 6.48 9.08
CA PRO A 75 -31.74 6.55 7.62
C PRO A 75 -32.97 7.28 7.06
N LEU A 76 -32.79 7.98 5.94
CA LEU A 76 -33.88 8.62 5.20
C LEU A 76 -34.79 7.55 4.57
N THR A 77 -36.11 7.75 4.66
CA THR A 77 -37.11 6.80 4.15
C THR A 77 -36.91 6.52 2.66
N GLY A 78 -36.80 5.24 2.29
CA GLY A 78 -36.70 4.81 0.89
C GLY A 78 -35.29 4.87 0.28
N VAL A 79 -34.26 5.25 1.05
CA VAL A 79 -32.87 5.27 0.59
C VAL A 79 -32.11 4.09 1.17
N THR A 80 -31.61 3.20 0.30
CA THR A 80 -30.57 2.23 0.67
C THR A 80 -29.28 2.98 0.96
N GLU A 81 -28.91 3.12 2.23
CA GLU A 81 -27.61 3.71 2.60
C GLU A 81 -26.48 2.78 2.18
N SER A 82 -25.56 3.29 1.36
CA SER A 82 -24.30 2.61 1.06
C SER A 82 -23.41 2.63 2.31
N SER A 83 -22.60 1.59 2.48
CA SER A 83 -21.59 1.57 3.54
C SER A 83 -20.68 2.80 3.39
N TYR A 84 -20.36 3.45 4.50
CA TYR A 84 -19.45 4.60 4.51
C TYR A 84 -18.07 4.26 3.87
N THR A 85 -17.67 2.99 3.85
CA THR A 85 -16.44 2.50 3.21
C THR A 85 -16.49 2.53 1.68
N ASP A 86 -17.68 2.46 1.09
CA ASP A 86 -17.88 2.33 -0.35
C ASP A 86 -18.03 3.70 -1.04
N ILE A 87 -18.09 4.77 -0.25
CA ILE A 87 -18.20 6.13 -0.75
C ILE A 87 -16.90 6.55 -1.40
N LYS A 88 -16.94 6.75 -2.72
CA LYS A 88 -15.84 7.26 -3.55
C LYS A 88 -16.21 8.56 -4.22
N GLN A 89 -15.20 9.37 -4.49
CA GLN A 89 -15.37 10.58 -5.29
C GLN A 89 -15.61 10.19 -6.74
N GLY A 90 -16.64 10.77 -7.35
CA GLY A 90 -16.89 10.59 -8.78
C GLY A 90 -15.81 11.23 -9.66
N PRO A 91 -15.71 10.83 -10.95
CA PRO A 91 -14.71 11.38 -11.88
C PRO A 91 -14.87 12.88 -12.13
N SER A 92 -16.10 13.40 -12.04
CA SER A 92 -16.41 14.82 -12.21
C SER A 92 -17.01 15.47 -10.96
N GLU A 93 -16.99 14.76 -9.83
CA GLU A 93 -17.57 15.25 -8.59
C GLU A 93 -16.59 16.19 -7.88
N SER A 94 -17.10 17.31 -7.34
CA SER A 94 -16.30 18.18 -6.50
C SER A 94 -15.84 17.48 -5.22
N PHE A 95 -14.65 17.83 -4.75
CA PHE A 95 -14.12 17.26 -3.50
C PHE A 95 -15.03 17.56 -2.30
N THR A 96 -15.63 18.75 -2.26
CA THR A 96 -16.55 19.16 -1.19
C THR A 96 -17.81 18.29 -1.14
N SER A 97 -18.46 18.05 -2.29
CA SER A 97 -19.62 17.16 -2.37
C SER A 97 -19.28 15.74 -1.90
N PHE A 98 -18.12 15.22 -2.31
CA PHE A 98 -17.65 13.91 -1.88
C PHE A 98 -17.42 13.86 -0.35
N VAL A 99 -16.71 14.86 0.19
CA VAL A 99 -16.45 14.99 1.62
C VAL A 99 -17.73 15.08 2.43
N ASP A 100 -18.72 15.86 1.99
CA ASP A 100 -19.99 16.02 2.68
C ASP A 100 -20.77 14.71 2.76
N ARG A 101 -20.82 13.96 1.66
CA ARG A 101 -21.45 12.62 1.64
C ARG A 101 -20.73 11.63 2.55
N LEU A 102 -19.39 11.61 2.48
CA LEU A 102 -18.58 10.72 3.31
C LEU A 102 -18.73 11.05 4.80
N MET A 103 -18.64 12.32 5.16
CA MET A 103 -18.81 12.81 6.53
C MET A 103 -20.20 12.45 7.06
N GLN A 104 -21.25 12.71 6.27
CA GLN A 104 -22.62 12.36 6.64
C GLN A 104 -22.80 10.85 6.87
N ALA A 105 -22.22 10.00 6.01
CA ALA A 105 -22.30 8.55 6.19
C ALA A 105 -21.52 8.05 7.40
N VAL A 106 -20.30 8.57 7.63
CA VAL A 106 -19.51 8.26 8.83
C VAL A 106 -20.25 8.67 10.10
N ASP A 107 -20.86 9.85 10.12
CA ASP A 107 -21.62 10.32 11.28
C ASP A 107 -22.86 9.49 11.59
N ARG A 108 -23.52 8.97 10.55
CA ARG A 108 -24.70 8.12 10.66
C ARG A 108 -24.38 6.69 11.09
N GLN A 109 -23.31 6.12 10.54
CA GLN A 109 -23.01 4.69 10.66
C GLN A 109 -22.01 4.37 11.78
N VAL A 110 -21.14 5.32 12.17
CA VAL A 110 -20.14 5.12 13.23
C VAL A 110 -20.64 5.70 14.54
N SER A 111 -20.62 4.89 15.60
CA SER A 111 -21.10 5.30 16.94
C SER A 111 -20.02 5.95 17.80
N ASP A 112 -18.75 5.57 17.62
CA ASP A 112 -17.60 6.08 18.37
C ASP A 112 -17.09 7.40 17.78
N ASP A 113 -17.34 8.50 18.49
CA ASP A 113 -16.95 9.85 18.05
C ASP A 113 -15.43 10.08 18.08
N GLY A 114 -14.65 9.29 18.82
CA GLY A 114 -13.18 9.36 18.85
C GLY A 114 -12.54 8.79 17.58
N VAL A 115 -13.20 7.84 16.92
CA VAL A 115 -12.67 7.15 15.73
C VAL A 115 -13.10 7.86 14.43
N LYS A 116 -14.23 8.57 14.44
CA LYS A 116 -14.77 9.26 13.26
C LYS A 116 -13.78 10.17 12.52
N PRO A 117 -13.02 11.07 13.18
CA PRO A 117 -12.09 11.95 12.48
C PRO A 117 -11.00 11.18 11.74
N HIS A 118 -10.54 10.06 12.31
CA HIS A 118 -9.52 9.23 11.71
C HIS A 118 -10.07 8.46 10.50
N LEU A 119 -11.23 7.80 10.64
CA LEU A 119 -11.90 7.10 9.54
C LEU A 119 -12.21 8.05 8.38
N PHE A 120 -12.78 9.22 8.69
CA PHE A 120 -13.07 10.25 7.71
C PHE A 120 -11.81 10.65 6.93
N ARG A 121 -10.71 10.97 7.63
CA ARG A 121 -9.45 11.38 6.97
C ARG A 121 -8.86 10.27 6.10
N CYS A 122 -8.87 9.03 6.60
CA CYS A 122 -8.36 7.88 5.85
C CYS A 122 -9.18 7.60 4.59
N LEU A 123 -10.52 7.64 4.68
CA LEU A 123 -11.41 7.38 3.56
C LEU A 123 -11.43 8.54 2.57
N ALA A 124 -11.44 9.79 3.05
CA ALA A 124 -11.36 10.96 2.18
C ALA A 124 -10.09 10.92 1.33
N PHE A 125 -8.98 10.45 1.91
CA PHE A 125 -7.73 10.24 1.20
C PHE A 125 -7.77 9.06 0.22
N ALA A 126 -8.15 7.86 0.70
CA ALA A 126 -8.09 6.63 -0.07
C ALA A 126 -9.11 6.60 -1.22
N ASN A 127 -10.23 7.31 -1.06
CA ASN A 127 -11.36 7.27 -1.98
C ASN A 127 -11.54 8.57 -2.79
N ALA A 128 -10.64 9.56 -2.63
CA ALA A 128 -10.57 10.71 -3.53
C ALA A 128 -10.18 10.28 -4.95
N ASN A 129 -10.61 11.06 -5.94
CA ASN A 129 -10.17 10.87 -7.31
C ASN A 129 -8.69 11.28 -7.45
N PRO A 130 -8.00 10.80 -8.50
CA PRO A 130 -6.57 11.06 -8.69
C PRO A 130 -6.23 12.56 -8.77
N GLU A 131 -7.11 13.37 -9.36
CA GLU A 131 -6.98 14.82 -9.46
C GLU A 131 -6.87 15.47 -8.07
N CYS A 132 -7.78 15.13 -7.15
CA CYS A 132 -7.81 15.66 -5.79
C CYS A 132 -6.70 15.07 -4.90
N ALA A 133 -6.36 13.79 -5.09
CA ALA A 133 -5.23 13.17 -4.42
C ALA A 133 -3.91 13.87 -4.79
N PHE A 134 -3.70 14.19 -6.07
CA PHE A 134 -2.51 14.90 -6.56
C PHE A 134 -2.48 16.37 -6.13
N ALA A 135 -3.63 17.04 -6.04
CA ALA A 135 -3.69 18.40 -5.48
C ALA A 135 -3.28 18.44 -3.99
N SER A 136 -3.60 17.39 -3.22
CA SER A 136 -3.35 17.33 -1.78
C SER A 136 -1.96 16.82 -1.41
N LEU A 137 -1.42 15.84 -2.15
CA LEU A 137 -0.10 15.24 -1.89
C LEU A 137 1.02 15.79 -2.77
N GLY A 138 0.66 16.57 -3.79
CA GLY A 138 1.53 16.84 -4.91
C GLY A 138 1.48 15.70 -5.95
N ILE A 139 1.92 16.05 -7.15
CA ILE A 139 2.06 15.10 -8.25
C ILE A 139 3.32 14.25 -7.99
N LEU A 140 3.17 12.92 -8.08
CA LEU A 140 4.30 12.00 -8.03
C LEU A 140 5.29 12.34 -9.14
N GLN A 141 6.57 12.52 -8.82
CA GLN A 141 7.58 12.77 -9.84
C GLN A 141 7.92 11.50 -10.63
N GLU A 142 8.02 10.37 -9.93
CA GLU A 142 8.43 9.10 -10.51
C GLU A 142 7.61 7.93 -9.95
N ILE A 143 7.30 6.96 -10.81
CA ILE A 143 6.73 5.67 -10.42
C ILE A 143 7.54 4.54 -11.07
N LYS A 144 7.92 3.52 -10.29
CA LYS A 144 8.60 2.34 -10.82
C LYS A 144 7.71 1.11 -10.74
N THR A 145 7.45 0.45 -11.86
CA THR A 145 6.71 -0.82 -11.90
C THR A 145 7.62 -2.00 -12.22
N ASP A 146 7.24 -3.17 -11.72
CA ASP A 146 7.89 -4.47 -11.92
C ASP A 146 7.78 -4.99 -13.36
N LYS A 147 6.91 -4.45 -14.18
CA LYS A 147 6.80 -4.84 -15.58
C LYS A 147 7.84 -4.15 -16.48
N GLY A 148 8.23 -4.82 -17.57
CA GLY A 148 8.96 -4.18 -18.66
C GLY A 148 8.07 -3.20 -19.43
N PRO A 149 8.65 -2.26 -20.20
CA PRO A 149 7.89 -1.23 -20.93
C PRO A 149 6.83 -1.83 -21.89
N THR A 150 7.01 -3.08 -22.31
CA THR A 150 6.09 -3.82 -23.18
C THR A 150 4.72 -4.13 -22.55
N TYR A 151 4.57 -4.04 -21.22
CA TYR A 151 3.34 -4.47 -20.53
C TYR A 151 2.57 -3.32 -19.87
N ILE A 152 2.78 -2.07 -20.33
CA ILE A 152 2.02 -0.92 -19.83
C ILE A 152 0.62 -0.92 -20.44
N GLY A 153 -0.40 -0.75 -19.61
CA GLY A 153 -1.76 -0.47 -20.10
C GLY A 153 -1.83 0.94 -20.70
N LYS A 154 -2.38 1.07 -21.92
CA LYS A 154 -2.53 2.37 -22.61
C LYS A 154 -3.21 3.46 -21.76
N VAL A 155 -4.13 3.06 -20.89
CA VAL A 155 -4.84 3.96 -19.97
C VAL A 155 -3.88 4.54 -18.92
N LEU A 156 -3.06 3.68 -18.30
CA LEU A 156 -2.08 4.10 -17.28
C LEU A 156 -0.98 4.96 -17.90
N ASP A 157 -0.47 4.58 -19.08
CA ASP A 157 0.53 5.37 -19.81
C ASP A 157 0.03 6.80 -20.10
N LYS A 158 -1.19 6.92 -20.65
CA LYS A 158 -1.81 8.22 -20.94
C LYS A 158 -2.02 9.04 -19.68
N PHE A 159 -2.43 8.40 -18.58
CA PHE A 159 -2.61 9.05 -17.29
C PHE A 159 -1.29 9.62 -16.75
N LEU A 160 -0.24 8.80 -16.64
CA LEU A 160 1.05 9.24 -16.09
C LEU A 160 1.68 10.37 -16.93
N LYS A 161 1.59 10.27 -18.26
CA LYS A 161 2.04 11.32 -19.19
C LYS A 161 1.28 12.63 -19.00
N ARG A 162 -0.05 12.57 -18.81
CA ARG A 162 -0.88 13.77 -18.60
C ARG A 162 -0.44 14.57 -17.38
N TRP A 163 0.03 13.88 -16.35
CA TRP A 163 0.47 14.49 -15.10
C TRP A 163 1.97 14.72 -15.00
N GLY A 164 2.76 14.36 -16.03
CA GLY A 164 4.21 14.52 -16.00
C GLY A 164 4.93 13.57 -15.04
N VAL A 165 4.30 12.45 -14.66
CA VAL A 165 4.91 11.42 -13.81
C VAL A 165 5.83 10.56 -14.68
N HIS A 166 7.11 10.49 -14.34
CA HIS A 166 8.07 9.67 -15.07
C HIS A 166 7.93 8.20 -14.66
N HIS A 167 7.58 7.35 -15.63
CA HIS A 167 7.35 5.92 -15.40
C HIS A 167 8.63 5.11 -15.68
N ASN A 168 9.27 4.64 -14.62
CA ASN A 168 10.43 3.77 -14.67
C ASN A 168 10.01 2.29 -14.76
N PHE A 169 10.67 1.54 -15.64
CA PHE A 169 10.46 0.10 -15.79
C PHE A 169 11.63 -0.68 -15.21
N GLY A 170 11.38 -1.95 -14.88
CA GLY A 170 12.47 -2.89 -14.68
C GLY A 170 13.17 -3.22 -16.01
N ILE A 171 14.34 -3.88 -15.93
CA ILE A 171 15.16 -4.18 -17.12
C ILE A 171 14.33 -4.96 -18.15
N PRO A 172 14.21 -4.44 -19.39
CA PRO A 172 13.44 -5.09 -20.44
C PRO A 172 13.85 -6.56 -20.62
N HIS A 173 12.85 -7.44 -20.69
CA HIS A 173 13.02 -8.87 -20.90
C HIS A 173 13.97 -9.57 -19.89
N SER A 174 14.17 -9.04 -18.68
CA SER A 174 14.95 -9.72 -17.64
C SER A 174 14.03 -10.32 -16.56
N PRO A 175 13.30 -11.42 -16.84
CA PRO A 175 12.41 -12.06 -15.86
C PRO A 175 13.18 -12.54 -14.62
N MET A 176 14.48 -12.83 -14.74
CA MET A 176 15.32 -13.18 -13.59
C MET A 176 15.54 -11.98 -12.65
N GLY A 177 15.75 -10.77 -13.18
CA GLY A 177 15.84 -9.57 -12.36
C GLY A 177 14.53 -9.29 -11.61
N GLN A 178 13.40 -9.52 -12.28
CA GLN A 178 12.07 -9.39 -11.67
C GLN A 178 11.83 -10.42 -10.56
N ALA A 179 12.14 -11.68 -10.82
CA ALA A 179 12.01 -12.74 -9.83
C ALA A 179 12.89 -12.52 -8.58
N ILE A 180 14.00 -11.76 -8.70
CA ILE A 180 14.81 -11.37 -7.54
C ILE A 180 14.10 -10.31 -6.71
N ILE A 181 13.52 -9.28 -7.34
CA ILE A 181 12.76 -8.22 -6.66
C ILE A 181 11.50 -8.80 -6.00
N GLU A 182 10.74 -9.63 -6.73
CA GLU A 182 9.55 -10.30 -6.23
C GLU A 182 9.85 -11.18 -5.01
N ARG A 183 10.91 -12.01 -5.08
CA ARG A 183 11.36 -12.80 -3.91
C ARG A 183 11.77 -11.92 -2.73
N THR A 184 12.42 -10.78 -3.00
CA THR A 184 12.81 -9.83 -1.95
C THR A 184 11.57 -9.22 -1.27
N HIS A 185 10.60 -8.76 -2.06
CA HIS A 185 9.32 -8.26 -1.57
C HIS A 185 8.53 -9.33 -0.79
N GLN A 186 8.50 -10.56 -1.29
CA GLN A 186 7.84 -11.68 -0.61
C GLN A 186 8.49 -11.97 0.75
N THR A 187 9.82 -11.95 0.82
CA THR A 187 10.57 -12.18 2.06
C THR A 187 10.25 -11.08 3.08
N LEU A 188 10.24 -9.81 2.65
CA LEU A 188 9.89 -8.68 3.52
C LEU A 188 8.45 -8.77 4.03
N LYS A 189 7.48 -9.05 3.14
CA LYS A 189 6.07 -9.21 3.52
C LYS A 189 5.89 -10.36 4.53
N THR A 190 6.55 -11.48 4.30
CA THR A 190 6.49 -12.64 5.19
C THR A 190 7.02 -12.31 6.59
N LEU A 191 8.09 -11.53 6.70
CA LEU A 191 8.59 -11.05 7.99
C LEU A 191 7.63 -10.08 8.67
N LEU A 192 7.07 -9.12 7.92
CA LEU A 192 6.09 -8.16 8.44
C LEU A 192 4.81 -8.85 8.94
N ASP A 193 4.40 -9.94 8.28
CA ASP A 193 3.26 -10.77 8.72
C ASP A 193 3.59 -11.59 9.98
N ARG A 194 4.84 -12.07 10.12
CA ARG A 194 5.30 -12.79 11.31
C ARG A 194 5.46 -11.89 12.54
N GLN A 195 5.62 -10.58 12.37
CA GLN A 195 5.68 -9.61 13.48
C GLN A 195 4.37 -9.48 14.28
N LYS A 196 3.31 -10.23 13.96
CA LYS A 196 1.95 -10.10 14.52
C LYS A 196 1.75 -10.56 15.98
N ARG A 197 2.79 -10.81 16.77
CA ARG A 197 2.64 -11.10 18.22
C ARG A 197 3.60 -10.24 19.03
N GLY A 198 3.07 -9.19 19.68
CA GLY A 198 3.79 -8.36 20.67
C GLY A 198 3.87 -6.86 20.38
N GLU A 199 3.36 -6.35 19.25
CA GLU A 199 3.52 -4.94 18.86
C GLU A 199 2.22 -4.33 18.28
N ALA A 200 1.13 -4.34 19.05
CA ALA A 200 -0.12 -3.70 18.64
C ALA A 200 0.02 -2.18 18.42
N ASP A 201 0.98 -1.54 19.11
CA ASP A 201 1.18 -0.08 19.10
C ASP A 201 2.34 0.39 18.18
N ALA A 202 3.03 -0.52 17.49
CA ALA A 202 4.17 -0.13 16.65
C ALA A 202 3.72 0.49 15.34
N THR A 203 4.23 1.69 15.04
CA THR A 203 3.97 2.39 13.78
C THR A 203 4.48 1.57 12.57
N PRO A 204 3.88 1.73 11.37
CA PRO A 204 4.37 1.06 10.15
C PRO A 204 5.86 1.28 9.88
N TYR A 205 6.38 2.46 10.21
CA TYR A 205 7.80 2.81 10.09
C TYR A 205 8.69 1.96 11.01
N MET A 206 8.30 1.80 12.27
CA MET A 206 9.04 0.99 13.25
C MET A 206 9.06 -0.49 12.84
N ARG A 207 7.91 -1.01 12.41
CA ARG A 207 7.77 -2.40 11.93
C ARG A 207 8.65 -2.68 10.72
N LEU A 208 8.68 -1.75 9.77
CA LEU A 208 9.54 -1.82 8.59
C LEU A 208 11.02 -1.79 8.97
N ASN A 209 11.45 -0.82 9.80
CA ASN A 209 12.84 -0.72 10.25
C ASN A 209 13.30 -1.99 10.97
N LYS A 210 12.45 -2.56 11.83
CA LYS A 210 12.73 -3.83 12.50
C LYS A 210 12.88 -4.99 11.52
N ALA A 211 11.99 -5.09 10.52
CA ALA A 211 12.09 -6.11 9.48
C ALA A 211 13.40 -5.99 8.68
N LEU A 212 13.75 -4.77 8.28
CA LEU A 212 15.00 -4.48 7.58
C LEU A 212 16.22 -4.79 8.44
N TYR A 213 16.17 -4.49 9.74
CA TYR A 213 17.25 -4.80 10.66
C TYR A 213 17.49 -6.32 10.75
N VAL A 214 16.42 -7.12 10.92
CA VAL A 214 16.52 -8.58 10.93
C VAL A 214 17.13 -9.10 9.62
N LEU A 215 16.62 -8.64 8.48
CA LEU A 215 17.09 -9.07 7.16
C LEU A 215 18.57 -8.76 6.92
N ASN A 216 19.02 -7.58 7.35
CA ASN A 216 20.35 -7.08 7.05
C ASN A 216 21.41 -7.54 8.06
N PHE A 217 21.05 -7.65 9.34
CA PHE A 217 22.01 -7.82 10.42
C PHE A 217 21.90 -9.17 11.16
N LEU A 218 20.72 -9.79 11.20
CA LEU A 218 20.47 -10.97 12.04
C LEU A 218 20.34 -12.28 11.26
N ASN A 219 20.24 -12.22 9.93
CA ASN A 219 20.18 -13.39 9.06
C ASN A 219 21.57 -13.99 8.76
N GLY A 220 22.31 -14.36 9.81
CA GLY A 220 23.50 -15.22 9.71
C GLY A 220 23.13 -16.69 9.83
N SER A 221 23.95 -17.58 9.27
CA SER A 221 23.84 -19.03 9.47
C SER A 221 25.17 -19.62 9.94
N PHE A 222 25.15 -20.86 10.44
CA PHE A 222 26.40 -21.53 10.84
C PHE A 222 27.41 -21.67 9.69
N ALA A 223 26.92 -21.84 8.45
CA ALA A 223 27.76 -21.87 7.25
C ALA A 223 28.18 -20.48 6.76
N GLU A 224 27.40 -19.44 7.07
CA GLU A 224 27.64 -18.06 6.65
C GLU A 224 27.36 -17.10 7.83
N PRO A 225 28.29 -17.00 8.80
CA PRO A 225 28.04 -16.28 10.06
C PRO A 225 28.07 -14.76 9.89
N THR A 226 28.71 -14.26 8.83
CA THR A 226 28.77 -12.83 8.52
C THR A 226 27.41 -12.29 8.12
N PRO A 227 26.93 -11.17 8.71
CA PRO A 227 25.64 -10.59 8.39
C PRO A 227 25.48 -10.26 6.89
N PRO A 228 24.27 -10.42 6.31
CA PRO A 228 24.01 -10.16 4.90
C PRO A 228 24.46 -8.80 4.41
N ILE A 229 24.28 -7.74 5.20
CA ILE A 229 24.70 -6.39 4.84
C ILE A 229 26.22 -6.28 4.71
N VAL A 230 26.97 -6.87 5.65
CA VAL A 230 28.44 -6.88 5.63
C VAL A 230 28.91 -7.63 4.40
N ARG A 231 28.33 -8.80 4.10
CA ARG A 231 28.64 -9.59 2.90
C ARG A 231 28.34 -8.84 1.61
N HIS A 232 27.21 -8.14 1.54
CA HIS A 232 26.82 -7.37 0.37
C HIS A 232 27.86 -6.29 0.05
N PHE A 233 28.25 -5.51 1.07
CA PHE A 233 29.22 -4.44 0.89
C PHE A 233 30.66 -4.95 0.77
N SER A 234 31.03 -6.07 1.38
CA SER A 234 32.37 -6.68 1.21
C SER A 234 32.54 -7.47 -0.10
N ASN A 235 31.45 -7.98 -0.70
CA ASN A 235 31.48 -8.56 -2.05
C ASN A 235 31.48 -7.51 -3.17
N SER A 236 31.24 -6.23 -2.86
CA SER A 236 31.32 -5.15 -3.85
C SER A 236 32.73 -5.02 -4.47
N THR A 237 33.77 -5.48 -3.77
CA THR A 237 35.14 -5.58 -4.29
C THR A 237 35.32 -6.70 -5.31
N ARG A 238 34.43 -7.70 -5.37
CA ARG A 238 34.49 -8.81 -6.34
C ARG A 238 33.88 -8.46 -7.70
N ALA A 239 33.07 -7.40 -7.76
CA ALA A 239 32.41 -6.92 -8.98
C ALA A 239 33.14 -5.76 -9.68
N LYS A 240 34.21 -5.22 -9.10
CA LYS A 240 35.14 -4.36 -9.82
C LYS A 240 35.97 -5.24 -10.74
N LEU A 241 35.55 -5.36 -11.99
CA LEU A 241 36.41 -5.92 -13.02
C LEU A 241 37.71 -5.08 -13.02
N LYS A 242 38.86 -5.70 -12.76
CA LYS A 242 40.16 -5.01 -12.69
C LYS A 242 40.50 -4.28 -14.00
N GLU A 243 39.93 -4.77 -15.09
CA GLU A 243 39.92 -4.16 -16.42
C GLU A 243 38.44 -3.99 -16.80
N ASN A 244 38.05 -2.96 -17.53
CA ASN A 244 36.70 -2.85 -18.07
C ASN A 244 36.68 -3.53 -19.45
N PRO A 245 36.55 -4.87 -19.57
CA PRO A 245 36.63 -5.55 -20.84
C PRO A 245 35.55 -5.04 -21.78
N LEU A 246 35.88 -5.02 -23.06
CA LEU A 246 34.93 -4.68 -24.09
C LEU A 246 33.89 -5.80 -24.23
N ALA A 247 32.64 -5.44 -24.46
CA ALA A 247 31.54 -6.36 -24.65
C ALA A 247 30.63 -5.90 -25.79
N PHE A 248 30.16 -6.86 -26.58
CA PHE A 248 29.09 -6.65 -27.54
C PHE A 248 27.75 -6.81 -26.84
N VAL A 249 26.81 -5.94 -27.21
CA VAL A 249 25.44 -5.93 -26.71
C VAL A 249 24.49 -6.23 -27.85
N ARG A 250 23.67 -7.27 -27.70
CA ARG A 250 22.52 -7.47 -28.57
C ARG A 250 21.37 -6.59 -28.10
N ASN A 251 20.93 -5.67 -28.95
CA ASN A 251 19.74 -4.87 -28.70
C ASN A 251 18.51 -5.79 -28.71
N PRO A 252 17.74 -5.87 -27.60
CA PRO A 252 16.58 -6.74 -27.51
C PRO A 252 15.41 -6.31 -28.41
N GLU A 253 15.34 -5.04 -28.81
CA GLU A 253 14.25 -4.49 -29.63
C GLU A 253 14.52 -4.66 -31.12
N THR A 254 15.75 -4.43 -31.56
CA THR A 254 16.14 -4.48 -32.98
C THR A 254 16.87 -5.77 -33.37
N GLY A 255 17.32 -6.55 -32.40
CA GLY A 255 18.14 -7.75 -32.60
C GLY A 255 19.58 -7.48 -33.04
N GLN A 256 19.94 -6.22 -33.31
CA GLN A 256 21.25 -5.81 -33.78
C GLN A 256 22.32 -5.92 -32.70
N ILE A 257 23.56 -6.16 -33.11
CA ILE A 257 24.72 -6.19 -32.20
C ILE A 257 25.36 -4.80 -32.21
N GLU A 258 25.43 -4.18 -31.05
CA GLU A 258 26.02 -2.87 -30.79
C GLU A 258 27.31 -3.04 -29.96
N GLY A 259 28.24 -2.10 -30.12
CA GLY A 259 29.51 -2.07 -29.37
C GLY A 259 30.73 -2.20 -30.29
N PRO A 260 31.93 -2.43 -29.72
CA PRO A 260 32.18 -2.83 -28.34
C PRO A 260 32.02 -1.71 -27.29
N PHE A 261 31.38 -2.01 -26.17
CA PHE A 261 31.23 -1.10 -25.02
C PHE A 261 32.05 -1.58 -23.82
N LYS A 262 32.51 -0.65 -23.00
CA LYS A 262 33.19 -0.98 -21.74
C LYS A 262 32.20 -1.63 -20.77
N LEU A 263 32.49 -2.84 -20.30
CA LEU A 263 31.68 -3.51 -19.28
C LEU A 263 31.93 -2.86 -17.91
N ILE A 264 30.86 -2.40 -17.26
CA ILE A 264 30.90 -1.78 -15.93
C ILE A 264 30.74 -2.86 -14.85
N THR A 265 29.75 -3.75 -15.01
CA THR A 265 29.51 -4.86 -14.09
C THR A 265 28.73 -5.99 -14.76
N TRP A 266 28.91 -7.22 -14.28
CA TRP A 266 28.19 -8.40 -14.75
C TRP A 266 27.85 -9.30 -13.56
N GLY A 267 26.55 -9.54 -13.35
CA GLY A 267 26.05 -10.41 -12.28
C GLY A 267 25.10 -11.49 -12.80
N LYS A 268 24.48 -12.24 -11.88
CA LYS A 268 23.52 -13.30 -12.22
C LYS A 268 22.27 -12.70 -12.88
N GLY A 269 22.16 -12.84 -14.20
CA GLY A 269 21.00 -12.42 -14.99
C GLY A 269 21.03 -10.99 -15.52
N TYR A 270 22.06 -10.19 -15.18
CA TYR A 270 22.18 -8.79 -15.63
C TYR A 270 23.63 -8.41 -15.94
N ALA A 271 23.80 -7.39 -16.77
CA ALA A 271 25.06 -6.74 -17.05
C ALA A 271 24.84 -5.24 -17.32
N CYS A 272 25.85 -4.42 -17.04
CA CYS A 272 25.85 -2.99 -17.32
C CYS A 272 27.06 -2.62 -18.18
N VAL A 273 26.84 -1.88 -19.26
CA VAL A 273 27.92 -1.37 -20.13
C VAL A 273 27.89 0.16 -20.20
N SER A 274 29.05 0.77 -20.43
CA SER A 274 29.19 2.21 -20.64
C SER A 274 29.00 2.54 -22.11
N THR A 275 27.94 3.28 -22.43
CA THR A 275 27.67 3.82 -23.78
C THR A 275 27.93 5.33 -23.81
N ALA A 276 27.90 5.95 -25.00
CA ALA A 276 28.03 7.41 -25.15
C ALA A 276 26.91 8.20 -24.42
N VAL A 277 25.75 7.57 -24.19
CA VAL A 277 24.59 8.16 -23.50
C VAL A 277 24.61 7.82 -22.00
N GLY A 278 25.64 7.10 -21.53
CA GLY A 278 25.78 6.67 -20.13
C GLY A 278 25.61 5.15 -19.93
N PRO A 279 25.40 4.71 -18.68
CA PRO A 279 25.32 3.29 -18.33
C PRO A 279 24.03 2.64 -18.85
N LYS A 280 24.17 1.53 -19.60
CA LYS A 280 23.07 0.74 -20.17
C LYS A 280 22.97 -0.61 -19.47
N TRP A 281 21.86 -0.85 -18.78
CA TRP A 281 21.55 -2.12 -18.09
C TRP A 281 20.81 -3.10 -19.00
N LEU A 282 21.30 -4.32 -19.06
CA LEU A 282 20.86 -5.35 -20.00
C LEU A 282 20.75 -6.71 -19.31
N ALA A 283 19.96 -7.61 -19.88
CA ALA A 283 20.00 -9.01 -19.49
C ALA A 283 21.37 -9.60 -19.84
N ALA A 284 21.98 -10.34 -18.92
CA ALA A 284 23.31 -10.94 -19.12
C ALA A 284 23.41 -11.76 -20.42
N ARG A 285 22.32 -12.44 -20.81
CA ARG A 285 22.25 -13.23 -22.06
C ARG A 285 22.41 -12.42 -23.36
N ASN A 286 22.18 -11.11 -23.29
CA ASN A 286 22.31 -10.20 -24.43
C ASN A 286 23.71 -9.57 -24.48
N VAL A 287 24.60 -9.89 -23.54
CA VAL A 287 25.97 -9.37 -23.50
C VAL A 287 26.92 -10.50 -23.83
N LYS A 288 27.89 -10.25 -24.72
CA LYS A 288 28.95 -11.19 -25.08
C LYS A 288 30.32 -10.52 -24.91
N PRO A 289 31.32 -11.19 -24.30
CA PRO A 289 32.67 -10.64 -24.23
C PRO A 289 33.25 -10.41 -25.62
N TYR A 290 33.95 -9.29 -25.82
CA TYR A 290 34.75 -9.05 -27.01
C TYR A 290 36.02 -9.90 -26.94
N ARG A 291 36.24 -10.77 -27.94
CA ARG A 291 37.52 -11.46 -28.12
C ARG A 291 38.25 -10.84 -29.30
N VAL A 292 39.49 -10.39 -29.07
CA VAL A 292 40.42 -10.08 -30.16
C VAL A 292 40.95 -11.41 -30.68
N HIS A 293 40.70 -11.73 -31.95
CA HIS A 293 41.43 -12.82 -32.59
C HIS A 293 42.84 -12.28 -32.91
N THR A 294 43.82 -12.63 -32.10
CA THR A 294 45.23 -12.47 -32.47
C THR A 294 45.58 -13.60 -33.43
N GLN A 295 45.95 -13.28 -34.67
CA GLN A 295 46.55 -14.23 -35.61
C GLN A 295 47.88 -14.73 -35.03
N ALA A 296 47.84 -15.82 -34.25
CA ALA A 296 49.01 -16.54 -33.77
C ALA A 296 48.62 -17.97 -33.40
N GLU A 297 48.05 -18.71 -34.34
CA GLU A 297 48.10 -20.18 -34.35
C GLU A 297 48.28 -20.58 -35.81
N ALA A 298 49.55 -20.69 -36.19
CA ALA A 298 49.96 -21.27 -37.45
C ALA A 298 49.64 -22.78 -37.44
N ASP A 299 49.23 -23.26 -38.62
CA ASP A 299 49.03 -24.68 -38.96
C ASP A 299 50.05 -25.62 -38.30
N PRO A 300 49.60 -26.84 -37.96
CA PRO A 300 50.17 -27.97 -38.68
C PRO A 300 49.15 -29.04 -39.11
N LYS A 301 49.28 -29.38 -40.40
CA LYS A 301 49.27 -30.73 -40.99
C LYS A 301 47.92 -31.35 -41.38
N THR A 302 47.68 -31.23 -42.69
CA THR A 302 47.61 -32.36 -43.64
C THR A 302 47.81 -33.75 -43.02
N GLY A 303 46.75 -34.56 -43.06
CA GLY A 303 46.74 -35.98 -42.72
C GLY A 303 45.49 -36.65 -43.30
N GLU A 304 45.65 -37.14 -44.52
CA GLU A 304 45.01 -38.33 -45.13
C GLU A 304 43.50 -38.59 -44.92
N ARG A 305 42.79 -38.56 -46.07
CA ARG A 305 41.53 -39.27 -46.26
C ARG A 305 41.81 -40.77 -46.33
N GLU A 306 41.33 -41.53 -45.36
CA GLU A 306 41.03 -42.95 -45.55
C GLU A 306 39.53 -43.20 -45.46
N VAL A 307 39.03 -43.83 -46.52
CA VAL A 307 37.70 -44.40 -46.66
C VAL A 307 37.69 -45.73 -45.92
N ALA A 308 36.72 -45.95 -45.02
CA ALA A 308 36.34 -47.29 -44.63
C ALA A 308 34.84 -47.37 -44.30
N THR A 309 34.24 -48.38 -44.91
CA THR A 309 32.83 -48.74 -45.04
C THR A 309 32.30 -49.50 -43.81
N GLN A 310 30.98 -49.69 -43.79
CA GLN A 310 30.18 -50.72 -43.07
C GLN A 310 29.66 -50.29 -41.68
N THR A 311 28.37 -50.45 -41.37
CA THR A 311 27.43 -51.54 -41.76
C THR A 311 26.06 -51.00 -42.16
#